data_AF-A0A7K3RNT8-F1
#
_entry.id   AF-A0A7K3RNT8-F1
#
_cell.length_a   1.000
_cell.length_b   1.000
_cell.length_c   1.000
_cell.angle_alpha   90.00
_cell.angle_beta   90.00
_cell.angle_gamma   90.00
#
_symmetry.space_group_name_H-M   'P 1'
#
loop_
_entity.id
_entity.type
_entity.pdbx_description
1 polymer ?
#
loop_
_entity_poly.entity_id
_entity_poly.type
_entity_poly.pdbx_seq_one_letter_code
_entity_poly.pdbx_strand_id
1 'polypeptide(L)'
;MAHAHQHHHDQHRHDSAAPPDGLPEILDLDAALFAPHLTALTGRIACLAGDDVRHIVDLGSGTGTGTFALLEQFPTARVTAVDSSPAMLERLVSAARERGLGDRVRTLEADAGAGLPGVADADLVWASASLHHLDDPATALAGIRAALRPGGLL
;
A
#
# COMPACT_ATOMS: atom_id res chain seq x y z
N MET A 1 46.98 -9.74 29.04
CA MET A 1 45.69 -9.83 29.73
C MET A 1 44.82 -8.68 29.26
N ALA A 2 43.65 -9.01 28.69
CA ALA A 2 42.40 -8.24 28.52
C ALA A 2 42.44 -6.85 27.87
N HIS A 3 41.51 -6.42 27.03
CA HIS A 3 40.47 -7.03 26.19
C HIS A 3 40.03 -5.87 25.28
N ALA A 4 39.97 -6.09 23.96
CA ALA A 4 39.44 -5.12 23.01
C ALA A 4 37.91 -5.13 23.06
N HIS A 5 37.28 -3.95 23.14
CA HIS A 5 35.86 -3.78 22.87
C HIS A 5 35.69 -3.20 21.46
N GLN A 6 35.49 -4.10 20.49
CA GLN A 6 34.95 -3.76 19.18
C GLN A 6 33.44 -3.57 19.32
N HIS A 7 32.96 -2.36 19.04
CA HIS A 7 31.55 -2.09 18.82
C HIS A 7 31.16 -2.68 17.47
N HIS A 8 30.47 -3.83 17.52
CA HIS A 8 29.81 -4.39 16.35
C HIS A 8 28.45 -3.69 16.22
N HIS A 9 28.32 -2.78 15.26
CA HIS A 9 27.02 -2.34 14.78
C HIS A 9 26.45 -3.48 13.95
N ASP A 10 25.65 -4.31 14.60
CA ASP A 10 24.89 -5.36 13.95
C ASP A 10 23.78 -4.68 13.12
N GLN A 11 23.93 -4.75 11.80
CA GLN A 11 22.92 -4.31 10.86
C GLN A 11 21.75 -5.30 10.96
N HIS A 12 20.68 -4.89 11.63
CA HIS A 12 19.40 -5.57 11.54
C HIS A 12 18.83 -5.39 10.14
N ARG A 13 19.27 -6.24 9.20
CA ARG A 13 18.49 -6.57 8.00
C ARG A 13 17.26 -7.29 8.51
N HIS A 14 16.09 -6.70 8.30
CA HIS A 14 14.83 -7.44 8.37
C HIS A 14 14.86 -8.50 7.27
N ASP A 15 15.26 -9.70 7.63
CA ASP A 15 15.04 -10.89 6.82
C ASP A 15 13.54 -10.98 6.55
N SER A 16 13.18 -10.93 5.27
CA SER A 16 11.85 -11.21 4.74
C SER A 16 11.52 -12.68 5.01
N ALA A 17 11.22 -13.00 6.26
CA ALA A 17 10.65 -14.28 6.64
C ALA A 17 9.31 -14.42 5.91
N ALA A 18 9.07 -15.59 5.30
CA ALA A 18 7.78 -15.90 4.73
C ALA A 18 6.69 -15.58 5.77
N PRO A 19 5.60 -14.91 5.36
CA PRO A 19 4.52 -14.60 6.28
C PRO A 19 4.07 -15.88 6.98
N PRO A 20 3.74 -15.84 8.29
CA PRO A 20 3.29 -17.01 9.03
C PRO A 20 2.12 -17.68 8.29
N ASP A 21 2.11 -19.01 8.26
CA ASP A 21 1.04 -19.80 7.63
C ASP A 21 -0.34 -19.25 8.08
N GLY A 22 -1.18 -18.84 7.13
CA GLY A 22 -2.50 -18.30 7.41
C GLY A 22 -2.61 -16.77 7.50
N LEU A 23 -1.51 -16.01 7.42
CA LEU A 23 -1.57 -14.54 7.44
C LEU A 23 -2.47 -13.96 6.33
N PRO A 24 -2.43 -14.45 5.07
CA PRO A 24 -3.34 -13.95 4.03
C PRO A 24 -4.81 -14.14 4.42
N GLU A 25 -5.15 -15.30 4.99
CA GLU A 25 -6.52 -15.63 5.38
C GLU A 25 -6.98 -14.82 6.60
N ILE A 26 -6.08 -14.49 7.53
CA ILE A 26 -6.35 -13.57 8.64
C ILE A 26 -6.56 -12.14 8.11
N LEU A 27 -5.72 -11.67 7.19
CA LEU A 27 -5.86 -10.34 6.59
C LEU A 27 -7.14 -10.23 5.76
N ASP A 28 -7.54 -11.28 5.04
CA ASP A 28 -8.80 -11.35 4.31
C ASP A 28 -10.00 -11.35 5.26
N LEU A 29 -9.89 -11.99 6.44
CA LEU A 29 -10.93 -11.97 7.46
C LEU A 29 -11.03 -10.59 8.14
N ASP A 30 -9.91 -9.99 8.51
CA ASP A 30 -9.87 -8.63 9.06
C ASP A 30 -10.44 -7.62 8.05
N ALA A 31 -10.05 -7.75 6.79
CA ALA A 31 -10.62 -6.99 5.69
C ALA A 31 -12.15 -7.09 5.62
N ALA A 32 -12.71 -8.30 5.75
CA ALA A 32 -14.15 -8.51 5.77
C ALA A 32 -14.82 -7.88 7.01
N LEU A 33 -14.19 -7.97 8.18
CA LEU A 33 -14.67 -7.37 9.43
C LEU A 33 -14.65 -5.83 9.38
N PHE A 34 -13.61 -5.26 8.77
CA PHE A 34 -13.44 -3.81 8.66
C PHE A 34 -14.09 -3.20 7.42
N ALA A 35 -14.63 -4.00 6.49
CA ALA A 35 -15.22 -3.51 5.25
C ALA A 35 -16.22 -2.34 5.43
N PRO A 36 -17.17 -2.36 6.40
CA PRO A 36 -18.06 -1.22 6.62
C PRO A 36 -17.33 0.06 7.05
N HIS A 37 -16.26 -0.07 7.84
CA HIS A 37 -15.42 1.06 8.24
C HIS A 37 -14.60 1.58 7.06
N LEU A 38 -14.06 0.66 6.25
CA LEU A 38 -13.30 1.00 5.07
C LEU A 38 -14.16 1.78 4.06
N THR A 39 -15.39 1.32 3.79
CA THR A 39 -16.37 2.03 2.95
C THR A 39 -16.69 3.42 3.50
N ALA A 40 -16.90 3.56 4.81
CA ALA A 40 -17.19 4.86 5.41
C ALA A 40 -16.00 5.84 5.30
N LEU A 41 -14.77 5.33 5.45
CA LEU A 41 -13.55 6.13 5.28
C LEU A 41 -13.33 6.53 3.83
N THR A 42 -13.42 5.58 2.89
CA THR A 42 -13.24 5.88 1.47
C THR A 42 -14.31 6.82 0.94
N GLY A 43 -15.56 6.72 1.43
CA GLY A 43 -16.62 7.69 1.11
C GLY A 43 -16.33 9.11 1.62
N ARG A 44 -15.73 9.26 2.80
CA ARG A 44 -15.27 10.58 3.30
C ARG A 44 -14.12 11.13 2.46
N ILE A 45 -13.19 10.27 2.05
CA ILE A 45 -12.07 10.65 1.18
C ILE A 45 -12.58 11.12 -0.17
N ALA A 46 -13.56 10.44 -0.76
CA ALA A 46 -14.19 10.88 -2.00
C ALA A 46 -14.77 12.30 -1.89
N CYS A 47 -15.40 12.61 -0.75
CA CYS A 47 -15.92 13.96 -0.50
C CYS A 47 -14.82 15.04 -0.41
N LEU A 48 -13.62 14.69 0.06
CA LEU A 48 -12.47 15.60 0.15
C LEU A 48 -11.68 15.71 -1.17
N ALA A 49 -11.47 14.60 -1.85
CA ALA A 49 -10.68 14.50 -3.08
C ALA A 49 -11.45 15.00 -4.31
N GLY A 50 -12.78 14.94 -4.26
CA GLY A 50 -13.67 15.28 -5.37
C GLY A 50 -13.80 14.14 -6.39
N ASP A 51 -14.60 14.39 -7.43
CA ASP A 51 -15.00 13.36 -8.41
C ASP A 51 -13.95 13.10 -9.51
N ASP A 52 -12.91 13.93 -9.60
CA ASP A 52 -11.90 13.89 -10.67
C ASP A 52 -10.66 13.02 -10.34
N VAL A 53 -10.75 12.17 -9.33
CA VAL A 53 -9.69 11.22 -8.97
C VAL A 53 -9.57 10.14 -10.05
N ARG A 54 -8.40 10.08 -10.71
CA ARG A 54 -8.13 9.15 -11.83
C ARG A 54 -6.98 8.18 -11.55
N HIS A 55 -6.02 8.57 -10.72
CA HIS A 55 -4.86 7.75 -10.37
C HIS A 55 -4.69 7.69 -8.86
N ILE A 56 -4.86 6.49 -8.33
CA ILE A 56 -4.73 6.17 -6.91
C ILE A 56 -3.50 5.27 -6.73
N VAL A 57 -2.77 5.47 -5.64
CA VAL A 57 -1.66 4.59 -5.22
C VAL A 57 -2.04 3.96 -3.89
N ASP A 58 -2.06 2.64 -3.80
CA ASP A 58 -2.36 1.89 -2.56
C ASP A 58 -1.07 1.31 -2.00
N LEU A 59 -0.59 1.83 -0.86
CA LEU A 59 0.67 1.47 -0.23
C LEU A 59 0.49 0.35 0.81
N GLY A 60 1.17 -0.77 0.60
CA GLY A 60 0.96 -1.99 1.38
C GLY A 60 -0.38 -2.61 1.03
N SER A 61 -0.65 -2.76 -0.27
CA SER A 61 -1.97 -3.14 -0.79
C SER A 61 -2.42 -4.54 -0.36
N GLY A 62 -1.50 -5.42 0.06
CA GLY A 62 -1.79 -6.79 0.46
C GLY A 62 -2.57 -7.54 -0.62
N THR A 63 -3.64 -8.24 -0.21
CA THR A 63 -4.55 -8.97 -1.11
C THR A 63 -5.57 -8.07 -1.82
N GLY A 64 -5.57 -6.76 -1.56
CA GLY A 64 -6.31 -5.76 -2.33
C GLY A 64 -7.58 -5.21 -1.71
N THR A 65 -7.88 -5.48 -0.43
CA THR A 65 -9.10 -4.97 0.23
C THR A 65 -9.24 -3.45 0.12
N GLY A 66 -8.16 -2.71 0.41
CA GLY A 66 -8.08 -1.25 0.22
C GLY A 66 -8.33 -0.86 -1.23
N THR A 67 -7.53 -1.42 -2.13
CA THR A 67 -7.63 -1.26 -3.58
C THR A 67 -9.07 -1.42 -4.09
N PHE A 68 -9.78 -2.47 -3.71
CA PHE A 68 -11.14 -2.73 -4.21
C PHE A 68 -12.17 -1.73 -3.66
N ALA A 69 -12.10 -1.39 -2.37
CA ALA A 69 -12.98 -0.39 -1.79
C ALA A 69 -12.77 1.01 -2.41
N LEU A 70 -11.52 1.35 -2.76
CA LEU A 70 -11.22 2.60 -3.48
C LEU A 70 -11.79 2.57 -4.90
N LEU A 71 -11.63 1.46 -5.64
CA LEU A 71 -12.15 1.33 -7.00
C LEU A 71 -13.69 1.35 -7.08
N GLU A 72 -14.37 0.94 -6.01
CA GLU A 72 -15.82 1.07 -5.83
C GLU A 72 -16.24 2.53 -5.61
N GLN A 73 -15.50 3.29 -4.78
CA GLN A 73 -15.81 4.71 -4.52
C GLN A 73 -15.41 5.65 -5.67
N PHE A 74 -14.39 5.29 -6.45
CA PHE A 74 -13.88 6.08 -7.57
C PHE A 74 -14.01 5.31 -8.88
N PRO A 75 -15.18 5.30 -9.54
CA PRO A 75 -15.45 4.42 -10.69
C PRO A 75 -14.57 4.67 -11.92
N THR A 76 -14.01 5.87 -12.05
CA THR A 76 -13.13 6.28 -13.16
C THR A 76 -11.65 6.10 -12.85
N ALA A 77 -11.30 5.80 -11.59
CA ALA A 77 -9.91 5.69 -11.16
C ALA A 77 -9.24 4.38 -11.59
N ARG A 78 -7.92 4.44 -11.68
CA ARG A 78 -7.03 3.27 -11.74
C ARG A 78 -6.15 3.27 -10.48
N VAL A 79 -5.84 2.08 -9.98
CA VAL A 79 -4.99 1.89 -8.81
C VAL A 79 -3.64 1.34 -9.21
N THR A 80 -2.57 1.93 -8.68
CA THR A 80 -1.25 1.30 -8.58
C THR A 80 -1.11 0.69 -7.19
N ALA A 81 -1.23 -0.63 -7.11
CA ALA A 81 -1.11 -1.41 -5.88
C ALA A 81 0.37 -1.68 -5.60
N VAL A 82 0.88 -1.17 -4.49
CA VAL A 82 2.29 -1.25 -4.08
C VAL A 82 2.41 -2.18 -2.89
N ASP A 83 3.24 -3.21 -3.01
CA ASP A 83 3.53 -4.12 -1.91
C ASP A 83 4.95 -4.71 -2.09
N SER A 84 5.63 -5.03 -1.00
CA SER A 84 6.94 -5.67 -1.05
C SER A 84 6.85 -7.18 -1.26
N SER A 85 5.65 -7.77 -1.15
CA SER A 85 5.41 -9.20 -1.30
C SER A 85 4.82 -9.54 -2.69
N PRO A 86 5.59 -10.21 -3.57
CA PRO A 86 5.08 -10.67 -4.86
C PRO A 86 3.85 -11.57 -4.72
N ALA A 87 3.81 -12.42 -3.69
CA ALA A 87 2.70 -13.34 -3.43
C ALA A 87 1.39 -12.59 -3.11
N MET A 88 1.46 -11.44 -2.42
CA MET A 88 0.29 -10.60 -2.17
C MET A 88 -0.21 -9.97 -3.46
N LEU A 89 0.70 -9.40 -4.26
CA LEU A 89 0.37 -8.80 -5.56
C LEU A 89 -0.25 -9.82 -6.53
N GLU A 90 0.23 -11.06 -6.55
CA GLU A 90 -0.34 -12.14 -7.36
C GLU A 90 -1.78 -12.48 -6.96
N ARG A 91 -2.06 -12.55 -5.64
CA ARG A 91 -3.41 -12.77 -5.12
C ARG A 91 -4.33 -11.60 -5.46
N LEU A 92 -3.86 -10.37 -5.27
CA LEU A 92 -4.58 -9.15 -5.61
C LEU A 92 -4.95 -9.12 -7.09
N VAL A 93 -4.01 -9.42 -8.00
CA VAL A 93 -4.27 -9.46 -9.45
C VAL A 93 -5.32 -10.52 -9.80
N SER A 94 -5.24 -11.69 -9.17
CA SER A 94 -6.23 -12.76 -9.36
C SER A 94 -7.62 -12.31 -8.93
N ALA A 95 -7.75 -11.76 -7.72
CA ALA A 95 -9.01 -11.21 -7.21
C ALA A 95 -9.54 -10.04 -8.07
N ALA A 96 -8.65 -9.16 -8.56
CA ALA A 96 -9.03 -8.06 -9.44
C ALA A 96 -9.63 -8.58 -10.76
N ARG A 97 -9.05 -9.63 -11.35
CA ARG A 97 -9.57 -10.26 -12.56
C ARG A 97 -10.94 -10.90 -12.34
N GLU A 98 -11.11 -11.63 -11.24
CA GLU A 98 -12.39 -12.25 -10.87
C GLU A 98 -13.51 -11.22 -10.68
N ARG A 99 -13.16 -10.02 -10.19
CA ARG A 99 -14.08 -8.88 -10.02
C ARG A 99 -14.28 -8.05 -11.29
N GLY A 100 -13.63 -8.39 -12.41
CA GLY A 100 -13.68 -7.60 -13.65
C GLY A 100 -12.95 -6.25 -13.57
N LEU A 101 -12.07 -6.07 -12.60
CA LEU A 101 -11.31 -4.84 -12.34
C LEU A 101 -9.85 -4.92 -12.85
N GLY A 102 -9.45 -6.01 -13.50
CA GLY A 102 -8.07 -6.25 -13.94
C GLY A 102 -7.46 -5.10 -14.74
N ASP A 103 -8.22 -4.44 -15.61
CA ASP A 103 -7.74 -3.32 -16.44
C ASP A 103 -7.52 -2.02 -15.65
N ARG A 104 -8.04 -1.95 -14.42
CA ARG A 104 -7.95 -0.79 -13.53
C ARG A 104 -6.89 -0.94 -12.46
N VAL A 105 -6.23 -2.09 -12.38
CA VAL A 105 -5.22 -2.40 -11.37
C VAL A 105 -3.88 -2.65 -12.04
N ARG A 106 -2.86 -1.89 -11.62
CA ARG A 106 -1.45 -2.16 -11.90
C ARG A 106 -0.75 -2.49 -10.60
N THR A 107 0.19 -3.42 -10.61
CA THR A 107 1.03 -3.72 -9.46
C THR A 107 2.41 -3.08 -9.58
N LEU A 108 3.00 -2.76 -8.43
CA LEU A 108 4.38 -2.33 -8.27
C LEU A 108 4.95 -3.06 -7.06
N GLU A 109 5.91 -3.95 -7.31
CA GLU A 109 6.70 -4.55 -6.24
C GLU A 109 7.70 -3.51 -5.73
N ALA A 110 7.46 -2.97 -4.55
CA ALA A 110 8.34 -2.01 -3.91
C ALA A 110 8.10 -1.93 -2.41
N ASP A 111 9.17 -1.63 -1.68
CA ASP A 111 9.08 -1.15 -0.30
C ASP A 111 8.80 0.36 -0.32
N ALA A 112 7.64 0.76 0.21
CA ALA A 112 7.23 2.16 0.27
C ALA A 112 8.19 3.03 1.10
N GLY A 113 8.94 2.44 2.05
CA GLY A 113 9.99 3.12 2.81
C GLY A 113 11.24 3.42 1.99
N ALA A 114 11.53 2.60 0.97
CA ALA A 114 12.67 2.77 0.07
C ALA A 114 12.35 3.65 -1.15
N GLY A 115 11.07 3.84 -1.47
CA GLY A 115 10.59 4.76 -2.50
C GLY A 115 9.61 4.12 -3.50
N LEU A 116 9.05 4.96 -4.38
CA LEU A 116 7.98 4.58 -5.31
C LEU A 116 8.43 4.80 -6.77
N PRO A 117 9.27 3.92 -7.33
CA PRO A 117 9.86 4.16 -8.65
C PRO A 117 8.80 4.17 -9.75
N GLY A 118 8.84 5.21 -10.59
CA GLY A 118 7.94 5.35 -11.74
C GLY A 118 6.50 5.75 -11.38
N VAL A 119 6.23 6.06 -10.11
CA VAL A 119 4.96 6.65 -9.67
C VAL A 119 5.10 8.17 -9.66
N ALA A 120 4.19 8.86 -10.34
CA ALA A 120 4.11 10.31 -10.38
C ALA A 120 2.65 10.73 -10.63
N ASP A 121 2.35 11.99 -10.33
CA ASP A 121 1.06 12.64 -10.58
C ASP A 121 -0.16 11.93 -9.96
N ALA A 122 0.04 11.23 -8.84
CA ALA A 122 -1.06 10.57 -8.13
C ALA A 122 -2.05 11.60 -7.58
N ASP A 123 -3.35 11.36 -7.80
CA ASP A 123 -4.44 12.16 -7.23
C ASP A 123 -4.63 11.86 -5.74
N LEU A 124 -4.48 10.58 -5.38
CA LEU A 124 -4.68 10.06 -4.04
C LEU A 124 -3.64 8.96 -3.77
N VAL A 125 -2.97 9.04 -2.64
CA VAL A 125 -2.19 7.94 -2.07
C VAL A 125 -2.98 7.45 -0.85
N TRP A 126 -3.15 6.14 -0.74
CA TRP A 126 -3.79 5.50 0.38
C TRP A 126 -2.77 4.62 1.09
N ALA A 127 -2.69 4.73 2.41
CA ALA A 127 -1.82 3.91 3.24
C ALA A 127 -2.58 3.48 4.50
N SER A 128 -3.19 2.30 4.46
CA SER A 128 -3.93 1.74 5.60
C SER A 128 -3.12 0.64 6.26
N ALA A 129 -2.86 0.80 7.56
CA ALA A 129 -2.13 -0.18 8.36
C ALA A 129 -0.76 -0.60 7.75
N SER A 130 -0.10 0.29 6.99
CA SER A 130 1.20 0.01 6.36
C SER A 130 2.33 0.93 6.82
N LEU A 131 2.02 2.14 7.30
CA LEU A 131 3.02 3.14 7.71
C LEU A 131 3.79 2.78 8.98
N HIS A 132 3.33 1.81 9.77
CA HIS A 132 4.00 1.42 11.02
C HIS A 132 5.23 0.52 10.80
N HIS A 133 5.49 0.11 9.56
CA HIS A 133 6.69 -0.61 9.14
C HIS A 133 7.80 0.32 8.64
N LEU A 134 7.59 1.65 8.65
CA LEU A 134 8.56 2.59 8.13
C LEU A 134 9.67 2.86 9.14
N ASP A 135 10.90 2.43 8.79
CA ASP A 135 12.11 2.72 9.58
C ASP A 135 12.43 4.22 9.62
N ASP A 136 12.22 4.92 8.50
CA ASP A 136 12.34 6.38 8.38
C ASP A 136 11.06 6.99 7.78
N PRO A 137 10.08 7.36 8.63
CA PRO A 137 8.84 7.96 8.19
C PRO A 137 9.01 9.28 7.44
N ALA A 138 10.07 10.06 7.74
CA ALA A 138 10.26 11.36 7.11
C ALA A 138 10.67 11.19 5.63
N THR A 139 11.60 10.26 5.37
CA THR A 139 12.02 9.93 4.01
C THR A 139 10.87 9.31 3.20
N ALA A 140 10.13 8.38 3.80
CA ALA A 140 8.97 7.76 3.15
C ALA A 140 7.89 8.80 2.79
N LEU A 141 7.53 9.68 3.72
CA LEU A 141 6.55 10.75 3.49
C LEU A 141 7.04 11.75 2.42
N ALA A 142 8.34 12.04 2.36
CA ALA A 142 8.91 12.87 1.30
C ALA A 142 8.78 12.21 -0.09
N GLY A 143 9.03 10.91 -0.19
CA GLY A 143 8.82 10.14 -1.41
C GLY A 143 7.35 10.12 -1.86
N ILE A 144 6.44 9.89 -0.92
CA ILE A 144 4.99 9.92 -1.16
C ILE A 144 4.56 11.33 -1.63
N ARG A 145 5.04 12.37 -0.95
CA ARG A 145 4.75 13.77 -1.31
C ARG A 145 5.21 14.11 -2.72
N ALA A 146 6.32 13.54 -3.18
CA ALA A 146 6.86 13.72 -4.53
C ALA A 146 6.07 12.94 -5.60
N ALA A 147 5.47 11.81 -5.24
CA ALA A 147 4.60 11.04 -6.12
C ALA A 147 3.22 11.70 -6.34
N LEU A 148 2.76 12.50 -5.38
CA LEU A 148 1.50 13.24 -5.47
C LEU A 148 1.59 14.43 -6.42
N ARG A 149 0.54 14.64 -7.21
CA ARG A 149 0.37 15.90 -7.95
C ARG A 149 0.11 17.08 -6.99
N PRO A 150 0.26 18.34 -7.44
CA PRO A 150 -0.23 19.49 -6.69
C PRO A 150 -1.72 19.34 -6.34
N GLY A 151 -2.05 19.48 -5.05
CA GLY A 151 -3.40 19.31 -4.52
C GLY A 151 -3.85 17.85 -4.35
N GLY A 152 -2.97 16.87 -4.58
CA GLY A 152 -3.24 15.47 -4.28
C GLY A 152 -3.29 15.18 -2.78
N LEU A 153 -3.95 14.09 -2.41
CA LEU A 153 -4.23 13.70 -1.03
C LEU A 153 -3.43 12.46 -0.62
N LEU A 154 -2.98 12.39 0.63
CA LEU A 154 -2.47 11.18 1.32
C LEU A 154 -3.40 10.86 2.48
#